data_AF-A0A6A6LCS4-F1
#
_entry.id   AF-A0A6A6LCS4-F1
#
_cell.length_a   1.000
_cell.length_b   1.000
_cell.length_c   1.000
_cell.angle_alpha   90.00
_cell.angle_beta   90.00
_cell.angle_gamma   90.00
#
_symmetry.space_group_name_H-M   'P 1'
#
loop_
_entity.id
_entity.type
_entity.pdbx_description
1 polymer ?
#
loop_
_entity_poly.entity_id
_entity_poly.type
_entity_poly.pdbx_seq_one_letter_code
_entity_poly.pdbx_strand_id
1 'polypeptide(L)'
;MDPELNKYILMNEAKGLVPGYPQSMLDILGKCNIAAVHGSTHKYMRGALLSLISPTMIREQLLPTIDVFMRTHLSNWDNKVIDIQQKTKEMALLSSLKQIAGSDSSSISQAFMPEFFKLVLGTLSLPIDLPAQIIVADSRQEEYCEHVETTNRRTKSIERNPPGRAWLPDEK
;
A
#
# COMPACT_ATOMS: atom_id res chain seq x y z
N MET A 1 -18.97 -0.10 22.47
CA MET A 1 -19.79 0.34 21.30
C MET A 1 -21.16 -0.28 21.43
N ASP A 2 -22.22 0.47 21.12
CA ASP A 2 -23.60 -0.03 21.13
C ASP A 2 -23.93 -0.73 19.79
N PRO A 3 -24.22 -2.05 19.78
CA PRO A 3 -24.55 -2.78 18.55
C PRO A 3 -25.82 -2.30 17.85
N GLU A 4 -26.83 -1.83 18.61
CA GLU A 4 -28.10 -1.38 18.02
C GLU A 4 -27.91 -0.07 17.27
N LEU A 5 -27.19 0.89 17.88
CA LEU A 5 -26.78 2.12 17.22
C LEU A 5 -25.93 1.84 15.96
N ASN A 6 -24.94 0.95 16.05
CA ASN A 6 -24.11 0.61 14.89
C ASN A 6 -24.95 0.01 13.75
N LYS A 7 -25.89 -0.89 14.07
CA LYS A 7 -26.81 -1.46 13.08
C LYS A 7 -27.69 -0.38 12.45
N TYR A 8 -28.21 0.55 13.26
CA TYR A 8 -29.01 1.66 12.77
C TYR A 8 -28.20 2.53 11.80
N ILE A 9 -26.96 2.89 12.14
CA ILE A 9 -26.09 3.70 11.28
C ILE A 9 -25.85 3.00 9.94
N LEU A 10 -25.45 1.72 9.96
CA LEU A 10 -25.11 0.97 8.75
C LEU A 10 -26.31 0.67 7.85
N MET A 11 -27.50 0.43 8.41
CA MET A 11 -28.73 0.16 7.64
C MET A 11 -29.40 1.42 7.08
N ASN A 12 -28.98 2.61 7.53
CA ASN A 12 -29.49 3.90 7.08
C ASN A 12 -28.44 4.74 6.35
N GLU A 13 -27.33 4.13 5.93
CA GLU A 13 -26.42 4.72 4.94
C GLU A 13 -27.23 5.15 3.69
N ALA A 14 -27.01 6.39 3.22
CA ALA A 14 -27.76 7.05 2.15
C ALA A 14 -29.23 7.44 2.45
N LYS A 15 -29.73 7.24 3.67
CA LYS A 15 -31.03 7.78 4.15
C LYS A 15 -30.87 9.01 5.06
N GLY A 16 -29.82 9.80 4.83
CA GLY A 16 -29.47 10.98 5.62
C GLY A 16 -28.16 10.83 6.40
N LEU A 17 -27.57 9.63 6.45
CA LEU A 17 -26.23 9.40 6.96
C LEU A 17 -25.25 9.23 5.79
N VAL A 18 -24.13 9.97 5.86
CA VAL A 18 -23.00 9.89 4.93
C VAL A 18 -21.72 9.54 5.68
N PRO A 19 -20.78 8.78 5.10
CA PRO A 19 -19.48 8.53 5.72
C PRO A 19 -18.70 9.82 5.99
N GLY A 20 -18.20 9.99 7.21
CA GLY A 20 -17.42 11.15 7.63
C GLY A 20 -15.92 10.85 7.68
N TYR A 21 -15.28 10.72 6.53
CA TYR A 21 -13.82 10.48 6.47
C TYR A 21 -13.01 11.76 6.74
N PRO A 22 -11.81 11.65 7.35
CA PRO A 22 -10.91 12.79 7.53
C PRO A 22 -10.52 13.44 6.20
N GLN A 23 -10.36 14.77 6.19
CA GLN A 23 -9.99 15.51 4.98
C GLN A 23 -8.65 15.05 4.39
N SER A 24 -7.66 14.70 5.21
CA SER A 24 -6.38 14.14 4.75
C SER A 24 -6.56 12.88 3.90
N MET A 25 -7.45 11.97 4.32
CA MET A 25 -7.74 10.75 3.56
C MET A 25 -8.39 11.09 2.20
N LEU A 26 -9.32 12.04 2.18
CA LEU A 26 -10.00 12.46 0.95
C LEU A 26 -9.04 13.15 -0.04
N ASP A 27 -8.11 13.96 0.46
CA ASP A 27 -7.13 14.67 -0.35
C ASP A 27 -6.10 13.71 -0.96
N ILE A 28 -5.63 12.74 -0.17
CA ILE A 28 -4.64 11.75 -0.61
C ILE A 28 -5.24 10.75 -1.60
N LEU A 29 -6.43 10.22 -1.32
CA LEU A 29 -7.09 9.22 -2.18
C LEU A 29 -7.80 9.87 -3.38
N GLY A 30 -8.04 11.19 -3.33
CA GLY A 30 -8.64 11.98 -4.40
C GLY A 30 -10.16 11.90 -4.46
N LYS A 31 -10.79 12.91 -5.05
CA LYS A 31 -12.27 13.10 -5.02
C LYS A 31 -13.09 12.01 -5.74
N CYS A 32 -12.44 11.19 -6.57
CA CYS A 32 -13.07 10.08 -7.29
C CYS A 32 -12.99 8.74 -6.55
N ASN A 33 -12.42 8.72 -5.34
CA ASN A 33 -12.33 7.50 -4.54
C ASN A 33 -13.70 7.08 -4.00
N ILE A 34 -13.91 5.77 -3.76
CA ILE A 34 -15.21 5.23 -3.32
C ILE A 34 -15.69 5.80 -1.97
N ALA A 35 -14.76 6.19 -1.09
CA ALA A 35 -15.03 6.81 0.20
C ALA A 35 -15.40 8.31 0.09
N ALA A 36 -15.11 8.96 -1.03
CA ALA A 36 -15.44 10.37 -1.30
C ALA A 36 -16.77 10.57 -2.05
N VAL A 37 -17.14 9.60 -2.89
CA VAL A 37 -18.37 9.69 -3.70
C VAL A 37 -19.60 9.21 -2.93
N HIS A 38 -20.76 9.73 -3.29
CA HIS A 38 -22.03 9.42 -2.63
C HIS A 38 -23.14 9.11 -3.65
N GLY A 39 -24.28 8.61 -3.17
CA GLY A 39 -25.47 8.42 -3.98
C GLY A 39 -25.29 7.44 -5.15
N SER A 40 -25.75 7.84 -6.34
CA SER A 40 -25.73 7.00 -7.54
C SER A 40 -24.32 6.64 -8.00
N THR A 41 -23.36 7.56 -7.89
CA THR A 41 -21.95 7.32 -8.24
C THR A 41 -21.33 6.25 -7.34
N HIS A 42 -21.53 6.37 -6.02
CA HIS A 42 -21.09 5.35 -5.06
C HIS A 42 -21.72 3.98 -5.38
N LYS A 43 -23.04 3.95 -5.63
CA LYS A 43 -23.77 2.72 -5.96
C LYS A 43 -23.22 2.05 -7.23
N TYR A 44 -22.90 2.84 -8.25
CA TYR A 44 -22.31 2.35 -9.49
C TYR A 44 -20.91 1.76 -9.26
N MET A 45 -20.01 2.52 -8.61
CA MET A 45 -18.65 2.05 -8.29
C MET A 45 -18.67 0.77 -7.45
N ARG A 46 -19.50 0.73 -6.40
CA ARG A 46 -19.67 -0.46 -5.56
C ARG A 46 -20.20 -1.64 -6.34
N GLY A 47 -21.16 -1.43 -7.23
CA GLY A 47 -21.70 -2.47 -8.11
C GLY A 47 -20.64 -3.05 -9.05
N ALA A 48 -19.85 -2.18 -9.69
CA ALA A 48 -18.74 -2.59 -10.54
C ALA A 48 -17.69 -3.38 -9.75
N LEU A 49 -17.28 -2.90 -8.57
CA LEU A 49 -16.35 -3.61 -7.69
C LEU A 49 -16.89 -5.01 -7.34
N LEU A 50 -18.14 -5.11 -6.89
CA LEU A 50 -18.77 -6.38 -6.53
C LEU A 50 -18.87 -7.36 -7.71
N SER A 51 -19.02 -6.88 -8.95
CA SER A 51 -18.98 -7.76 -10.12
C SER A 51 -17.60 -8.37 -10.38
N LEU A 52 -16.52 -7.67 -10.02
CA LEU A 52 -15.15 -8.18 -10.14
C LEU A 52 -14.83 -9.23 -9.06
N ILE A 53 -15.47 -9.15 -7.89
CA ILE A 53 -15.27 -10.06 -6.76
C ILE A 53 -16.50 -10.96 -6.51
N SER A 54 -17.14 -11.43 -7.59
CA SER A 54 -18.26 -12.36 -7.46
C SER A 54 -17.84 -13.67 -6.76
N PRO A 55 -18.76 -14.41 -6.11
CA PRO A 55 -18.43 -15.68 -5.45
C PRO A 55 -17.70 -16.67 -6.36
N THR A 56 -18.09 -16.72 -7.64
CA THR A 56 -17.42 -17.54 -8.66
C THR A 56 -16.01 -17.06 -8.94
N MET A 57 -15.81 -15.75 -9.15
CA MET A 57 -14.48 -15.16 -9.36
C MET A 57 -13.55 -15.39 -8.17
N ILE A 58 -14.07 -15.27 -6.94
CA ILE A 58 -13.32 -15.55 -5.72
C ILE A 58 -12.85 -17.00 -5.72
N ARG A 59 -13.76 -17.95 -5.96
CA ARG A 59 -13.47 -19.39 -5.88
C ARG A 59 -12.52 -19.86 -6.98
N GLU A 60 -12.77 -19.43 -8.22
CA GLU A 60 -12.12 -20.00 -9.41
C GLU A 60 -10.87 -19.26 -9.83
N GLN A 61 -10.73 -17.97 -9.49
CA GLN A 61 -9.63 -17.13 -9.98
C GLN A 61 -8.82 -16.52 -8.83
N LEU A 62 -9.47 -15.78 -7.92
CA LEU A 62 -8.74 -15.00 -6.90
C LEU A 62 -8.07 -15.92 -5.87
N LEU A 63 -8.80 -16.87 -5.27
CA LEU A 63 -8.24 -17.78 -4.26
C LEU A 63 -7.08 -18.64 -4.78
N PRO A 64 -7.17 -19.30 -5.95
CA PRO A 64 -6.03 -20.05 -6.50
C PRO A 64 -4.82 -19.14 -6.77
N THR A 65 -5.05 -17.94 -7.31
CA THR A 65 -3.97 -16.97 -7.58
C THR A 65 -3.29 -16.52 -6.29
N ILE A 66 -4.07 -16.25 -5.25
CA ILE A 66 -3.59 -15.87 -3.92
C ILE A 66 -2.82 -17.03 -3.28
N ASP A 67 -3.32 -18.27 -3.32
CA ASP A 67 -2.63 -19.45 -2.77
C ASP A 67 -1.25 -19.67 -3.42
N VAL A 68 -1.19 -19.67 -4.76
CA VAL A 68 0.08 -19.80 -5.49
C VAL A 68 1.04 -18.67 -5.13
N PHE A 69 0.55 -17.44 -5.06
CA PHE A 69 1.36 -16.28 -4.69
C PHE A 69 1.91 -16.41 -3.26
N MET A 70 1.06 -16.75 -2.28
CA MET A 70 1.46 -16.92 -0.89
C MET A 70 2.49 -18.04 -0.72
N ARG A 71 2.27 -19.22 -1.32
CA ARG A 71 3.25 -20.32 -1.27
C ARG A 71 4.61 -19.93 -1.82
N THR A 72 4.62 -19.18 -2.92
CA THR A 72 5.87 -18.66 -3.52
C THR A 72 6.55 -17.66 -2.61
N HIS A 73 5.79 -16.81 -1.91
CA HIS A 73 6.34 -15.81 -1.00
C HIS A 73 6.88 -16.44 0.30
N LEU A 74 6.23 -17.50 0.78
CA LEU A 74 6.58 -18.22 2.02
C LEU A 74 7.73 -19.22 1.84
N SER A 75 8.00 -19.70 0.62
CA SER A 75 8.99 -20.76 0.35
C SER A 75 10.42 -20.47 0.84
N ASN A 76 10.74 -19.19 1.05
CA ASN A 76 12.08 -18.74 1.45
C ASN A 76 12.16 -18.32 2.93
N TRP A 77 11.17 -18.64 3.74
CA TRP A 77 11.10 -18.20 5.15
C TRP A 77 11.74 -19.19 6.12
N ASP A 78 11.92 -20.45 5.72
CA ASP A 78 12.45 -21.50 6.60
C ASP A 78 13.83 -21.14 7.18
N ASN A 79 14.01 -21.44 8.47
CA ASN A 79 15.23 -21.23 9.24
C ASN A 79 15.75 -19.78 9.27
N LYS A 80 14.86 -18.78 9.06
CA LYS A 80 15.19 -17.36 9.15
C LYS A 80 14.40 -16.68 10.26
N VAL A 81 15.04 -15.74 10.95
CA VAL A 81 14.33 -14.77 11.78
C VAL A 81 13.76 -13.72 10.84
N ILE A 82 12.44 -13.56 10.84
CA ILE A 82 11.72 -12.66 9.95
C ILE A 82 10.89 -11.67 10.75
N ASP A 83 10.78 -10.43 10.26
CA ASP A 83 9.73 -9.52 10.69
C ASP A 83 8.44 -9.91 9.95
N ILE A 84 7.55 -10.58 10.66
CA ILE A 84 6.27 -11.02 10.11
C ILE A 84 5.38 -9.84 9.69
N GLN A 85 5.44 -8.71 10.40
CA GLN A 85 4.63 -7.54 10.07
C GLN A 85 5.10 -6.93 8.75
N GLN A 86 6.41 -6.73 8.60
CA GLN A 86 6.99 -6.24 7.35
C GLN A 86 6.65 -7.19 6.19
N LYS A 87 6.90 -8.48 6.36
CA LYS A 87 6.70 -9.47 5.31
C LYS A 87 5.24 -9.61 4.89
N THR A 88 4.30 -9.58 5.83
CA THR A 88 2.87 -9.63 5.49
C THR A 88 2.38 -8.35 4.81
N LYS A 89 2.90 -7.17 5.18
CA LYS A 89 2.62 -5.90 4.47
C LYS A 89 3.09 -5.97 3.01
N GLU A 90 4.33 -6.42 2.79
CA GLU A 90 4.89 -6.64 1.44
C GLU A 90 4.04 -7.63 0.64
N MET A 91 3.71 -8.77 1.24
CA MET A 91 2.89 -9.82 0.61
C MET A 91 1.49 -9.33 0.21
N ALA A 92 0.79 -8.60 1.08
CA ALA A 92 -0.55 -8.08 0.81
C ALA A 92 -0.56 -7.07 -0.35
N LEU A 93 0.42 -6.16 -0.37
CA LEU A 93 0.56 -5.18 -1.45
C LEU A 93 0.87 -5.86 -2.79
N LEU A 94 1.88 -6.72 -2.83
CA LEU A 94 2.32 -7.39 -4.05
C LEU A 94 1.24 -8.32 -4.61
N SER A 95 0.50 -9.02 -3.72
CA SER A 95 -0.65 -9.84 -4.12
C SER A 95 -1.77 -8.98 -4.75
N SER A 96 -2.05 -7.81 -4.17
CA SER A 96 -3.06 -6.88 -4.68
C SER A 96 -2.63 -6.28 -6.02
N LEU A 97 -1.37 -5.86 -6.15
CA LEU A 97 -0.81 -5.35 -7.41
C LEU A 97 -0.86 -6.40 -8.51
N LYS A 98 -0.52 -7.66 -8.21
CA LYS A 98 -0.61 -8.73 -9.20
C LYS A 98 -2.04 -8.94 -9.70
N GLN A 99 -3.04 -8.81 -8.83
CA GLN A 99 -4.45 -8.95 -9.20
C GLN A 99 -4.97 -7.76 -10.03
N ILE A 100 -4.44 -6.56 -9.81
CA ILE A 100 -4.87 -5.33 -10.50
C ILE A 100 -4.10 -5.10 -11.81
N ALA A 101 -2.78 -5.29 -11.79
CA ALA A 101 -1.86 -4.92 -12.87
C ALA A 101 -1.29 -6.11 -13.66
N GLY A 102 -1.53 -7.36 -13.22
CA GLY A 102 -1.02 -8.55 -13.89
C GLY A 102 0.44 -8.91 -13.57
N SER A 103 0.96 -9.89 -14.31
CA SER A 103 2.15 -10.69 -13.97
C SER A 103 3.52 -10.01 -14.17
N ASP A 104 3.60 -8.88 -14.87
CA ASP A 104 4.88 -8.29 -15.33
C ASP A 104 5.38 -7.12 -14.49
N SER A 105 4.90 -6.99 -13.25
CA SER A 105 5.09 -5.78 -12.43
C SER A 105 6.28 -5.81 -11.46
N SER A 106 7.23 -6.76 -11.57
CA SER A 106 8.29 -6.93 -10.56
C SER A 106 9.21 -5.72 -10.40
N SER A 107 9.59 -5.04 -11.49
CA SER A 107 10.42 -3.84 -11.43
C SER A 107 9.64 -2.60 -10.94
N ILE A 108 8.40 -2.44 -11.38
CA ILE A 108 7.52 -1.32 -10.99
C ILE A 108 7.14 -1.44 -9.51
N SER A 109 6.83 -2.65 -9.05
CA SER A 109 6.39 -2.90 -7.66
C SER A 109 7.47 -2.56 -6.64
N GLN A 110 8.76 -2.77 -6.95
CA GLN A 110 9.87 -2.40 -6.07
C GLN A 110 9.97 -0.88 -5.88
N ALA A 111 9.81 -0.10 -6.95
CA ALA A 111 9.83 1.37 -6.88
C ALA A 111 8.54 1.94 -6.27
N PHE A 112 7.40 1.29 -6.52
CA PHE A 112 6.08 1.75 -6.09
C PHE A 112 5.82 1.50 -4.60
N MET A 113 6.28 0.37 -4.06
CA MET A 113 6.03 -0.04 -2.67
C MET A 113 6.37 1.01 -1.60
N PRO A 114 7.56 1.64 -1.58
CA PRO A 114 7.87 2.65 -0.58
C PRO A 114 6.94 3.87 -0.67
N GLU A 115 6.57 4.29 -1.87
CA GLU A 115 5.64 5.42 -2.07
C GLU A 115 4.21 5.05 -1.65
N PHE A 116 3.78 3.81 -1.92
CA PHE A 116 2.49 3.32 -1.46
C PHE A 116 2.39 3.28 0.08
N PHE A 117 3.45 2.85 0.78
CA PHE A 117 3.43 2.86 2.24
C PHE A 117 3.41 4.27 2.82
N LYS A 118 4.10 5.24 2.21
CA LYS A 118 3.97 6.66 2.59
C LYS A 118 2.54 7.16 2.40
N LEU A 119 1.90 6.79 1.29
CA LEU A 119 0.50 7.13 1.01
C LEU A 119 -0.43 6.57 2.10
N VAL A 120 -0.29 5.29 2.47
CA VAL A 120 -1.10 4.66 3.52
C VAL A 120 -0.87 5.31 4.89
N LEU A 121 0.37 5.67 5.22
CA LEU A 121 0.65 6.40 6.45
C LEU A 121 -0.04 7.78 6.45
N GLY A 122 -0.01 8.48 5.31
CA GLY A 122 -0.69 9.76 5.15
C GLY A 122 -2.20 9.67 5.37
N THR A 123 -2.86 8.62 4.87
CA THR A 123 -4.32 8.45 5.04
C THR A 123 -4.74 8.13 6.47
N LEU A 124 -3.84 7.58 7.28
CA LEU A 124 -4.06 7.27 8.69
C LEU A 124 -3.53 8.34 9.64
N SER A 125 -2.79 9.31 9.12
CA SER A 125 -2.23 10.42 9.90
C SER A 125 -3.27 11.50 10.17
N LEU A 126 -3.14 12.17 11.31
CA LEU A 126 -3.94 13.34 11.61
C LEU A 126 -3.54 14.48 10.66
N PRO A 127 -4.50 15.24 10.11
CA PRO A 127 -4.23 16.41 9.27
C PRO A 127 -3.71 17.57 10.12
N ILE A 128 -2.50 17.43 10.67
CA ILE A 128 -1.84 18.47 11.45
C ILE A 128 -0.64 18.92 10.62
N ASP A 129 -0.66 20.18 10.19
CA ASP A 129 0.44 20.82 9.47
C ASP A 129 1.55 21.16 10.47
N LEU A 130 2.26 20.13 10.94
CA LEU A 130 3.45 20.29 11.77
C LEU A 130 4.67 20.39 10.87
N PRO A 131 5.63 21.27 11.18
CA PRO A 131 6.91 21.28 10.48
C PRO A 131 7.53 19.86 10.54
N ALA A 132 8.02 19.38 9.38
CA ALA A 132 8.40 18.00 9.09
C ALA A 132 9.36 17.29 10.09
N GLN A 133 9.87 17.99 11.10
CA GLN A 133 10.68 17.45 12.18
C GLN A 133 9.85 16.87 13.34
N ILE A 134 8.52 17.09 13.36
CA ILE A 134 7.62 16.62 14.44
C ILE A 134 6.51 15.75 13.83
N ILE A 135 6.89 14.67 13.15
CA ILE A 135 5.95 13.57 12.88
C ILE A 135 6.53 12.32 13.54
N VAL A 136 6.05 12.04 14.75
CA VAL A 136 6.07 10.69 15.32
C VAL A 136 4.65 10.16 15.20
N ALA A 137 4.34 9.56 14.05
CA ALA A 137 3.21 8.65 13.94
C ALA A 137 3.75 7.24 14.14
N ASP A 138 3.48 6.70 15.33
CA ASP A 138 3.81 5.37 15.84
C ASP A 138 5.30 5.06 16.08
N SER A 139 5.61 4.86 17.36
CA SER A 139 6.93 4.70 18.01
C SER A 139 7.69 3.41 17.66
N ARG A 140 7.57 2.89 16.44
CA ARG A 140 8.38 1.78 15.90
C ARG A 140 8.80 1.93 14.43
N GLN A 141 8.58 3.09 13.81
CA GLN A 141 8.88 3.29 12.38
C GLN A 141 10.19 4.04 12.10
N GLU A 142 10.86 4.59 13.13
CA GLU A 142 12.13 5.34 12.97
C GLU A 142 13.22 4.51 12.27
N GLU A 143 13.26 3.21 12.52
CA GLU A 143 14.26 2.31 11.95
C GLU A 143 14.11 2.15 10.42
N TYR A 144 12.88 2.23 9.89
CA TYR A 144 12.61 2.10 8.45
C TYR A 144 12.87 3.41 7.69
N CYS A 145 12.51 4.55 8.29
CA CYS A 145 12.79 5.87 7.71
C CYS A 145 14.30 6.16 7.68
N GLU A 146 15.05 5.83 8.75
CA GLU A 146 16.51 5.98 8.76
C GLU A 146 17.18 5.09 7.71
N HIS A 147 16.69 3.87 7.48
CA HIS A 147 17.24 2.96 6.48
C HIS A 147 17.03 3.46 5.04
N VAL A 148 15.86 4.05 4.76
CA VAL A 148 15.56 4.64 3.45
C VAL A 148 16.36 5.92 3.24
N GLU A 149 16.52 6.77 4.26
CA GLU A 149 17.33 7.98 4.17
C GLU A 149 18.83 7.69 3.97
N THR A 150 19.37 6.70 4.67
CA THR A 150 20.77 6.28 4.51
C THR A 150 21.02 5.68 3.12
N THR A 151 20.06 4.91 2.60
CA THR A 151 20.11 4.39 1.22
C THR A 151 20.07 5.51 0.19
N ASN A 152 19.21 6.51 0.38
CA ASN A 152 19.05 7.64 -0.55
C ASN A 152 20.24 8.63 -0.48
N ARG A 153 20.91 8.77 0.68
CA ARG A 153 22.18 9.50 0.78
C ARG A 153 23.31 8.76 0.08
N ARG A 154 23.37 7.42 0.16
CA ARG A 154 24.36 6.61 -0.55
C ARG A 154 24.20 6.71 -2.07
N THR A 155 22.99 6.57 -2.61
CA THR A 155 22.73 6.71 -4.06
C THR A 155 23.07 8.11 -4.55
N LYS A 156 22.67 9.18 -3.83
CA LYS A 156 23.06 10.56 -4.16
C LYS A 156 24.55 10.86 -3.99
N SER A 157 25.30 10.06 -3.22
CA SER A 157 26.76 10.17 -3.10
C SER A 157 27.48 9.47 -4.26
N ILE A 158 26.94 8.33 -4.72
CA ILE A 158 27.45 7.58 -5.87
C ILE A 158 27.20 8.36 -7.17
N GLU A 159 26.05 9.02 -7.30
CA GLU A 159 25.76 9.91 -8.45
C GLU A 159 26.63 11.18 -8.44
N ARG A 160 26.98 11.71 -7.25
CA ARG A 160 27.84 12.90 -7.12
C ARG A 160 29.33 12.59 -7.24
N ASN A 161 29.75 11.37 -6.96
CA ASN A 161 31.14 10.95 -7.05
C ASN A 161 31.22 9.49 -7.57
N PRO A 162 31.05 9.28 -8.89
CA PRO A 162 31.08 7.94 -9.47
C PRO A 162 32.47 7.32 -9.24
N PRO A 163 32.56 6.02 -8.88
CA PRO A 163 33.86 5.37 -8.70
C PRO A 163 34.65 5.46 -10.01
N GLY A 164 35.85 6.03 -9.92
CA GLY A 164 36.77 6.22 -11.04
C GLY A 164 37.02 4.89 -11.76
N ARG A 165 36.91 4.94 -13.09
CA ARG A 165 37.17 3.82 -13.98
C ARG A 165 38.67 3.49 -13.91
N ALA A 166 39.04 2.56 -13.05
CA ALA A 166 40.38 1.99 -13.03
C ALA A 166 40.34 0.58 -13.64
N TRP A 167 41.28 0.34 -14.56
CA TRP A 167 41.66 -0.94 -15.18
C TRP A 167 40.91 -1.37 -16.45
N LEU A 168 41.36 -0.83 -17.59
CA LEU A 168 41.54 -1.60 -18.82
C LEU A 168 43.06 -1.77 -19.00
N PRO A 169 43.60 -2.98 -19.18
CA PRO A 169 44.98 -3.14 -19.65
C PRO A 169 45.05 -2.86 -21.15
N ASP A 170 45.97 -1.98 -21.56
CA ASP A 170 46.23 -1.67 -22.96
C ASP A 170 46.67 -2.94 -23.72
N GLU A 171 45.95 -3.25 -24.80
CA GLU A 171 46.34 -4.22 -25.82
C GLU A 171 47.08 -3.49 -26.95
N LYS A 172 48.36 -3.85 -27.10
CA LYS A 172 49.33 -3.56 -28.20
C LYS A 172 49.99 -2.20 -28.29
#